data_AF-A0A1E3Y481-F1
#
_entry.id   AF-A0A1E3Y481-F1
#
_cell.length_a   1.000
_cell.length_b   1.000
_cell.length_c   1.000
_cell.angle_alpha   90.00
_cell.angle_beta   90.00
_cell.angle_gamma   90.00
#
_symmetry.space_group_name_H-M   'P 1'
#
loop_
_entity.id
_entity.type
_entity.pdbx_description
1 polymer ?
#
loop_
_entity_poly.entity_id
_entity_poly.type
_entity_poly.pdbx_seq_one_letter_code
_entity_poly.pdbx_strand_id
1 'polypeptide(L)'
;MPSAVTQTTLTYSSADLERWKRKDRSLLRGCQPLVRRLLTAKADTRPGRRFFGEAYVLANEGTGESWYGSFKWLTSPKWSAPGPLADDYQEAFRAALQRHFRNLDTFQQEVRAAAEKTAGSLPVGPDLWLVTRRRHRFIEVKLPGDSLASHQLEGLQLIERHLRAADGRLVSVEVVTLSPREAIGS
;
A
#
# COMPACT_ATOMS: atom_id res chain seq x y z
N MET A 1 -11.88 7.17 19.57
CA MET A 1 -10.86 8.11 19.04
C MET A 1 -10.24 7.47 17.81
N PRO A 2 -10.25 8.10 16.62
CA PRO A 2 -9.39 7.66 15.51
C PRO A 2 -7.94 7.65 16.02
N SER A 3 -7.18 6.60 15.71
CA SER A 3 -5.76 6.61 16.06
C SER A 3 -5.06 7.61 15.13
N ALA A 4 -4.09 8.35 15.65
CA ALA A 4 -3.31 9.24 14.80
C ALA A 4 -2.60 8.42 13.72
N VAL A 5 -2.69 8.87 12.46
CA VAL A 5 -1.89 8.28 11.37
C VAL A 5 -0.42 8.49 11.71
N THR A 6 0.33 7.40 11.80
CA THR A 6 1.75 7.47 12.15
C THR A 6 2.53 7.99 10.96
N GLN A 7 3.35 9.01 11.16
CA GLN A 7 4.23 9.53 10.12
C GLN A 7 5.66 9.06 10.39
N THR A 8 6.32 8.54 9.37
CA THR A 8 7.69 8.05 9.47
C THR A 8 8.49 8.54 8.28
N THR A 9 9.74 8.93 8.53
CA THR A 9 10.68 9.33 7.47
C THR A 9 11.74 8.25 7.34
N LEU A 10 11.93 7.74 6.12
CA LEU A 10 13.03 6.86 5.76
C LEU A 10 13.97 7.60 4.81
N THR A 11 15.28 7.41 4.99
CA THR A 11 16.27 7.96 4.06
C THR A 11 16.71 6.88 3.06
N TYR A 12 16.94 7.29 1.81
CA TYR A 12 17.47 6.42 0.75
C TYR A 12 18.72 7.01 0.11
N SER A 13 19.60 6.15 -0.40
CA SER A 13 20.77 6.64 -1.15
C SER A 13 20.35 7.04 -2.56
N SER A 14 20.88 8.16 -3.09
CA SER A 14 20.65 8.53 -4.49
C SER A 14 21.06 7.41 -5.46
N ALA A 15 22.04 6.59 -5.10
CA ALA A 15 22.46 5.42 -5.86
C ALA A 15 21.34 4.36 -6.00
N ASP A 16 20.50 4.15 -4.99
CA ASP A 16 19.35 3.24 -5.08
C ASP A 16 18.35 3.70 -6.14
N LEU A 17 18.02 5.00 -6.13
CA LEU A 17 17.10 5.59 -7.10
C LEU A 17 17.69 5.56 -8.51
N GLU A 18 18.99 5.83 -8.66
CA GLU A 18 19.64 5.77 -9.98
C GLU A 18 19.72 4.35 -10.53
N ARG A 19 20.01 3.34 -9.69
CA ARG A 19 19.90 1.92 -10.07
C ARG A 19 18.48 1.59 -10.53
N TRP A 20 17.48 2.00 -9.75
CA TRP A 20 16.08 1.80 -10.10
C TRP A 20 15.71 2.42 -11.46
N LYS A 21 16.13 3.66 -11.72
CA LYS A 21 15.88 4.33 -13.02
C LYS A 21 16.52 3.57 -14.18
N ARG A 22 17.67 2.93 -13.97
CA ARG A 22 18.40 2.10 -14.95
C ARG A 22 17.86 0.66 -15.07
N LYS A 23 16.66 0.40 -14.55
CA LYS A 23 16.00 -0.91 -14.54
C LYS A 23 16.70 -1.99 -13.71
N ASP A 24 17.60 -1.61 -12.81
CA ASP A 24 18.07 -2.54 -11.80
C ASP A 24 16.98 -2.74 -10.74
N ARG A 25 16.45 -3.97 -10.67
CA ARG A 25 15.37 -4.39 -9.75
C ARG A 25 15.89 -5.17 -8.55
N SER A 26 17.20 -5.16 -8.30
CA SER A 26 17.83 -5.88 -7.19
C SER A 26 17.26 -5.52 -5.81
N LEU A 27 16.75 -4.30 -5.65
CA LEU A 27 16.03 -3.83 -4.44
C LEU A 27 14.88 -4.78 -4.04
N LEU A 28 14.20 -5.40 -5.01
CA LEU A 28 13.08 -6.29 -4.76
C LEU A 28 13.50 -7.74 -4.44
N ARG A 29 14.79 -8.05 -4.34
CA ARG A 29 15.29 -9.45 -4.19
C ARG A 29 14.65 -10.17 -3.00
N GLY A 30 14.51 -9.48 -1.86
CA GLY A 30 13.93 -10.02 -0.63
C GLY A 30 12.39 -9.98 -0.56
N CYS A 31 11.72 -9.35 -1.53
CA CYS A 31 10.26 -9.24 -1.54
C CYS A 31 9.58 -10.57 -1.90
N GLN A 32 8.34 -10.73 -1.45
CA GLN A 32 7.47 -11.86 -1.82
C GLN A 32 7.43 -12.01 -3.37
N PRO A 33 7.56 -13.23 -3.93
CA PRO A 33 7.70 -13.43 -5.37
C PRO A 33 6.61 -12.78 -6.23
N LEU A 34 5.34 -12.85 -5.80
CA LEU A 34 4.21 -12.25 -6.52
C LEU A 34 4.31 -10.71 -6.56
N VAL A 35 4.60 -10.08 -5.43
CA VAL A 35 4.79 -8.62 -5.33
C VAL A 35 5.99 -8.17 -6.15
N ARG A 36 7.11 -8.89 -6.04
CA ARG A 36 8.32 -8.64 -6.85
C ARG A 36 7.99 -8.66 -8.33
N ARG A 37 7.32 -9.70 -8.82
CA ARG A 37 6.97 -9.84 -10.24
C ARG A 37 6.07 -8.69 -10.70
N LEU A 38 5.04 -8.34 -9.93
CA LEU A 38 4.12 -7.25 -10.24
C LEU A 38 4.84 -5.89 -10.30
N LEU A 39 5.62 -5.56 -9.26
CA LEU A 39 6.31 -4.27 -9.19
C LEU A 39 7.39 -4.15 -10.28
N THR A 40 8.14 -5.21 -10.57
CA THR A 40 9.07 -5.26 -11.69
C THR A 40 8.35 -4.95 -13.00
N ALA A 41 7.26 -5.66 -13.32
CA ALA A 41 6.51 -5.45 -14.56
C ALA A 41 5.98 -4.01 -14.69
N LYS A 42 5.43 -3.45 -13.60
CA LYS A 42 4.95 -2.06 -13.55
C LYS A 42 6.08 -1.06 -13.75
N ALA A 43 7.22 -1.25 -13.09
CA ALA A 43 8.38 -0.37 -13.17
C ALA A 43 9.06 -0.40 -14.55
N ASP A 44 9.10 -1.57 -15.19
CA ASP A 44 9.69 -1.72 -16.52
C ASP A 44 8.81 -1.09 -17.62
N THR A 45 7.48 -1.11 -17.42
CA THR A 45 6.52 -0.42 -18.29
C THR A 45 6.58 1.11 -18.13
N ARG A 46 6.95 1.60 -16.94
CA ARG A 46 6.97 3.03 -16.61
C ARG A 46 8.31 3.39 -15.95
N PRO A 47 9.41 3.37 -16.71
CA PRO A 47 10.73 3.61 -16.17
C PRO A 47 10.85 5.03 -15.60
N GLY A 48 11.78 5.20 -14.65
CA GLY A 48 11.98 6.47 -13.93
C GLY A 48 11.79 6.30 -12.43
N ARG A 49 11.21 7.31 -11.77
CA ARG A 49 11.00 7.30 -10.30
C ARG A 49 9.80 6.47 -9.82
N ARG A 50 8.88 6.11 -10.73
CA ARG A 50 7.63 5.44 -10.35
C ARG A 50 7.90 4.09 -9.69
N PHE A 51 7.10 3.76 -8.68
CA PHE A 51 7.18 2.53 -7.88
C PHE A 51 8.48 2.34 -7.08
N PHE A 52 9.42 3.30 -7.13
CA PHE A 52 10.66 3.25 -6.35
C PHE A 52 10.35 3.26 -4.86
N GLY A 53 9.44 4.13 -4.42
CA GLY A 53 9.18 4.31 -3.01
C GLY A 53 8.60 3.04 -2.38
N GLU A 54 7.61 2.46 -3.04
CA GLU A 54 6.97 1.23 -2.64
C GLU A 54 7.96 0.06 -2.61
N ALA A 55 8.81 -0.04 -3.64
CA ALA A 55 9.88 -1.04 -3.69
C ALA A 55 10.90 -0.85 -2.55
N TYR A 56 11.27 0.40 -2.24
CA TYR A 56 12.23 0.72 -1.19
C TYR A 56 11.67 0.40 0.19
N VAL A 57 10.42 0.79 0.48
CA VAL A 57 9.75 0.44 1.73
C VAL A 57 9.68 -1.08 1.86
N LEU A 58 9.16 -1.80 0.86
CA LEU A 58 9.08 -3.26 0.91
C LEU A 58 10.43 -3.94 1.13
N ALA A 59 11.51 -3.44 0.51
CA ALA A 59 12.85 -3.99 0.68
C ALA A 59 13.39 -3.86 2.12
N ASN A 60 12.91 -2.86 2.87
CA ASN A 60 13.31 -2.61 4.26
C ASN A 60 12.40 -3.30 5.28
N GLU A 61 11.26 -3.88 4.86
CA GLU A 61 10.21 -4.37 5.75
C GLU A 61 10.30 -5.87 6.09
N GLY A 62 11.46 -6.50 5.84
CA GLY A 62 11.76 -7.85 6.26
C GLY A 62 10.93 -8.93 5.55
N THR A 63 10.84 -10.13 6.16
CA THR A 63 10.09 -11.26 5.62
C THR A 63 8.68 -11.31 6.20
N GLY A 64 7.67 -11.43 5.34
CA GLY A 64 6.26 -11.45 5.75
C GLY A 64 5.32 -11.46 4.55
N GLU A 65 4.03 -11.62 4.83
CA GLU A 65 2.99 -11.48 3.80
C GLU A 65 2.86 -9.99 3.46
N SER A 66 3.04 -9.64 2.18
CA SER A 66 3.04 -8.26 1.71
C SER A 66 2.24 -8.12 0.43
N TRP A 67 1.60 -6.97 0.28
CA TRP A 67 0.74 -6.67 -0.85
C TRP A 67 0.97 -5.23 -1.32
N TYR A 68 1.07 -5.07 -2.63
CA TYR A 68 0.89 -3.80 -3.33
C TYR A 68 -0.60 -3.56 -3.58
N GLY A 69 -1.13 -2.43 -3.10
CA GLY A 69 -2.55 -2.13 -2.94
C GLY A 69 -3.16 -1.14 -3.96
N SER A 70 -2.42 -0.72 -5.00
CA SER A 70 -2.89 0.31 -5.96
C SER A 70 -3.92 -0.19 -7.00
N PHE A 71 -4.94 -0.93 -6.56
CA PHE A 71 -5.97 -1.53 -7.41
C PHE A 71 -7.40 -1.04 -7.15
N LYS A 72 -7.55 0.12 -6.51
CA LYS A 72 -8.86 0.68 -6.09
C LYS A 72 -9.71 -0.32 -5.30
N TRP A 73 -9.07 -1.09 -4.43
CA TRP A 73 -9.74 -2.22 -3.79
C TRP A 73 -10.75 -1.85 -2.71
N LEU A 74 -10.65 -0.65 -2.14
CA LEU A 74 -11.63 -0.15 -1.17
C LEU A 74 -13.02 0.09 -1.75
N THR A 75 -13.12 0.35 -3.05
CA THR A 75 -14.39 0.77 -3.67
C THR A 75 -14.81 -0.11 -4.82
N SER A 76 -13.98 -1.02 -5.33
CA SER A 76 -14.35 -1.89 -6.44
C SER A 76 -14.96 -3.22 -5.95
N PRO A 77 -16.19 -3.57 -6.39
CA PRO A 77 -16.86 -4.81 -5.95
C PRO A 77 -16.18 -6.09 -6.47
N LYS A 78 -15.29 -5.99 -7.47
CA LYS A 78 -14.57 -7.16 -8.00
C LYS A 78 -13.71 -7.90 -6.96
N TRP A 79 -13.38 -7.23 -5.85
CA TRP A 79 -12.58 -7.79 -4.77
C TRP A 79 -13.41 -8.55 -3.73
N SER A 80 -14.72 -8.32 -3.68
CA SER A 80 -15.64 -9.03 -2.78
C SER A 80 -16.49 -10.06 -3.53
N ALA A 81 -16.91 -9.75 -4.76
CA ALA A 81 -17.73 -10.61 -5.58
C ALA A 81 -16.94 -11.77 -6.23
N PRO A 82 -17.59 -12.93 -6.46
CA PRO A 82 -17.03 -13.98 -7.30
C PRO A 82 -16.91 -13.51 -8.75
N GLY A 83 -15.89 -14.00 -9.45
CA GLY A 83 -15.64 -13.66 -10.85
C GLY A 83 -14.18 -13.82 -11.25
N PRO A 84 -13.88 -13.80 -12.55
CA PRO A 84 -12.50 -13.86 -13.04
C PRO A 84 -11.75 -12.59 -12.70
N LEU A 85 -10.46 -12.73 -12.39
CA LEU A 85 -9.51 -11.62 -12.24
C LEU A 85 -8.46 -11.70 -13.33
N ALA A 86 -7.80 -10.59 -13.61
CA ALA A 86 -6.95 -10.48 -14.80
C ALA A 86 -5.64 -11.30 -14.71
N ASP A 87 -5.20 -11.59 -13.49
CA ASP A 87 -3.92 -12.25 -13.23
C ASP A 87 -3.91 -12.92 -11.84
N ASP A 88 -2.92 -13.80 -11.65
CA ASP A 88 -2.71 -14.58 -10.42
C ASP A 88 -2.37 -13.71 -9.21
N TYR A 89 -1.78 -12.52 -9.41
CA TYR A 89 -1.57 -11.57 -8.33
C TYR A 89 -2.90 -11.05 -7.81
N GLN A 90 -3.81 -10.64 -8.69
CA GLN A 90 -5.13 -10.15 -8.29
C GLN A 90 -5.93 -11.27 -7.59
N GLU A 91 -5.83 -12.51 -8.05
CA GLU A 91 -6.45 -13.66 -7.37
C GLU A 91 -5.92 -13.83 -5.95
N ALA A 92 -4.59 -13.84 -5.78
CA ALA A 92 -3.95 -13.94 -4.49
C ALA A 92 -4.31 -12.75 -3.57
N PHE A 93 -4.36 -11.54 -4.13
CA PHE A 93 -4.72 -10.33 -3.40
C PHE A 93 -6.19 -10.35 -2.95
N ARG A 94 -7.13 -10.79 -3.81
CA ARG A 94 -8.53 -11.01 -3.44
C ARG A 94 -8.64 -12.03 -2.30
N ALA A 95 -7.95 -13.16 -2.41
CA ALA A 95 -7.96 -14.19 -1.37
C ALA A 95 -7.44 -13.65 -0.03
N ALA A 96 -6.41 -12.81 -0.05
CA ALA A 96 -5.92 -12.13 1.15
C ALA A 96 -6.95 -11.16 1.73
N LEU A 97 -7.59 -10.35 0.89
CA LEU A 97 -8.67 -9.45 1.33
C LEU A 97 -9.81 -10.23 1.99
N GLN A 98 -10.31 -11.29 1.35
CA GLN A 98 -11.39 -12.12 1.89
C GLN A 98 -11.00 -12.84 3.20
N ARG A 99 -9.73 -13.24 3.34
CA ARG A 99 -9.22 -13.85 4.58
C ARG A 99 -9.10 -12.87 5.74
N HIS A 100 -8.74 -11.61 5.46
CA HIS A 100 -8.39 -10.63 6.50
C HIS A 100 -9.47 -9.60 6.79
N PHE A 101 -10.37 -9.34 5.85
CA PHE A 101 -11.50 -8.42 5.98
C PHE A 101 -12.79 -9.22 6.04
N ARG A 102 -13.30 -9.44 7.26
CA ARG A 102 -14.65 -9.97 7.46
C ARG A 102 -15.66 -9.00 6.84
N ASN A 103 -16.63 -9.55 6.11
CA ASN A 103 -17.69 -8.78 5.43
C ASN A 103 -17.13 -7.67 4.51
N LEU A 104 -16.12 -8.01 3.70
CA LEU A 104 -15.47 -7.07 2.78
C LEU A 104 -16.45 -6.33 1.88
N ASP A 105 -17.49 -7.00 1.40
CA ASP A 105 -18.57 -6.40 0.60
C ASP A 105 -19.30 -5.27 1.35
N THR A 106 -19.66 -5.52 2.61
CA THR A 106 -20.32 -4.55 3.50
C THR A 106 -19.39 -3.36 3.75
N PHE A 107 -18.12 -3.63 4.09
CA PHE A 107 -17.12 -2.58 4.26
C PHE A 107 -16.97 -1.70 3.02
N GLN A 108 -16.91 -2.30 1.83
CA GLN A 108 -16.82 -1.53 0.58
C GLN A 108 -18.08 -0.69 0.29
N GLN A 109 -19.26 -1.16 0.69
CA GLN A 109 -20.50 -0.36 0.60
C GLN A 109 -20.45 0.83 1.57
N GLU A 110 -19.99 0.63 2.80
CA GLU A 110 -19.81 1.70 3.79
C GLU A 110 -18.81 2.76 3.30
N VAL A 111 -17.70 2.35 2.70
CA VAL A 111 -16.70 3.27 2.13
C VAL A 111 -17.32 4.13 1.01
N ARG A 112 -18.11 3.52 0.11
CA ARG A 112 -18.80 4.26 -0.96
C ARG A 112 -19.83 5.24 -0.38
N ALA A 113 -20.64 4.80 0.57
CA ALA A 113 -21.65 5.63 1.22
C ALA A 113 -21.03 6.79 2.03
N ALA A 114 -19.84 6.60 2.60
CA ALA A 114 -19.09 7.68 3.25
C ALA A 114 -18.64 8.74 2.24
N ALA A 115 -18.17 8.32 1.07
CA ALA A 115 -17.71 9.20 0.01
C ALA A 115 -18.83 10.06 -0.62
N GLU A 116 -20.04 9.50 -0.73
CA GLU A 116 -21.22 10.22 -1.24
C GLU A 116 -21.62 11.39 -0.32
N LYS A 117 -21.35 11.29 0.98
CA LYS A 117 -21.70 12.32 1.96
C LYS A 117 -20.72 13.51 1.99
N THR A 118 -19.51 13.35 1.46
CA THR A 118 -18.44 14.36 1.55
C THR A 118 -18.20 15.13 0.25
N ALA A 119 -19.05 14.98 -0.78
CA ALA A 119 -18.93 15.62 -2.10
C ALA A 119 -17.51 15.53 -2.72
N GLY A 120 -16.75 14.49 -2.33
CA GLY A 120 -15.32 14.38 -2.55
C GLY A 120 -14.92 13.23 -3.47
N SER A 121 -13.61 13.09 -3.68
CA SER A 121 -13.00 11.94 -4.34
C SER A 121 -13.16 10.68 -3.50
N LEU A 122 -13.49 9.55 -4.14
CA LEU A 122 -13.61 8.25 -3.48
C LEU A 122 -12.35 7.91 -2.66
N PRO A 123 -12.50 7.44 -1.41
CA PRO A 123 -11.39 6.92 -0.62
C PRO A 123 -10.63 5.84 -1.38
N VAL A 124 -9.30 5.86 -1.26
CA VAL A 124 -8.42 4.90 -1.92
C VAL A 124 -7.67 4.06 -0.91
N GLY A 125 -7.40 2.80 -1.28
CA GLY A 125 -6.54 1.94 -0.48
C GLY A 125 -5.10 2.46 -0.48
N PRO A 126 -4.32 2.12 0.56
CA PRO A 126 -2.90 2.49 0.63
C PRO A 126 -2.09 1.80 -0.45
N ASP A 127 -0.90 2.36 -0.71
CA ASP A 127 0.08 1.75 -1.63
C ASP A 127 0.49 0.34 -1.20
N LEU A 128 0.70 0.13 0.11
CA LEU A 128 1.20 -1.13 0.65
C LEU A 128 0.34 -1.63 1.81
N TRP A 129 0.23 -2.95 1.90
CA TRP A 129 -0.36 -3.65 3.03
C TRP A 129 0.56 -4.80 3.45
N LEU A 130 1.04 -4.73 4.69
CA LEU A 130 1.89 -5.75 5.29
C LEU A 130 1.11 -6.49 6.38
N VAL A 131 1.21 -7.81 6.36
CA VAL A 131 0.62 -8.69 7.37
C VAL A 131 1.74 -9.47 8.04
N THR A 132 1.85 -9.28 9.36
CA THR A 132 2.61 -10.16 10.24
C THR A 132 1.65 -10.85 11.20
N ARG A 133 2.11 -11.89 11.92
CA ARG A 133 1.29 -12.87 12.69
C ARG A 133 -0.04 -12.35 13.29
N ARG A 134 -0.08 -11.13 13.85
CA ARG A 134 -1.32 -10.46 14.31
C ARG A 134 -1.39 -8.95 14.04
N ARG A 135 -0.48 -8.42 13.21
CA ARG A 135 -0.38 -6.98 12.97
C ARG A 135 -0.56 -6.67 11.49
N HIS A 136 -1.49 -5.77 11.22
CA HIS A 136 -1.73 -5.21 9.90
C HIS A 136 -1.10 -3.82 9.84
N ARG A 137 -0.25 -3.58 8.85
CA ARG A 137 0.32 -2.27 8.58
C ARG A 137 -0.14 -1.84 7.19
N PHE A 138 -0.80 -0.70 7.13
CA PHE A 138 -1.29 -0.08 5.91
C PHE A 138 -0.47 1.17 5.69
N ILE A 139 0.32 1.19 4.62
CA ILE A 139 1.36 2.18 4.42
C ILE A 139 1.09 2.92 3.11
N GLU A 140 0.91 4.23 3.22
CA GLU A 140 0.93 5.15 2.09
C GLU A 140 2.35 5.70 1.92
N VAL A 141 2.92 5.61 0.73
CA VAL A 141 4.32 6.00 0.48
C VAL A 141 4.37 7.34 -0.23
N LYS A 142 5.27 8.24 0.21
CA LYS A 142 5.49 9.56 -0.39
C LYS A 142 6.94 9.76 -0.76
N LEU A 143 7.20 10.16 -2.00
CA LEU A 143 8.52 10.62 -2.43
C LEU A 143 8.65 12.14 -2.20
N PRO A 144 9.86 12.72 -2.33
CA PRO A 144 10.04 14.16 -2.24
C PRO A 144 9.14 14.91 -3.22
N GLY A 145 8.37 15.86 -2.70
CA GLY A 145 7.40 16.65 -3.46
C GLY A 145 6.00 16.03 -3.59
N ASP A 146 5.79 14.82 -3.09
CA ASP A 146 4.45 14.24 -2.97
C ASP A 146 3.78 14.69 -1.67
N SER A 147 2.46 14.89 -1.72
CA SER A 147 1.62 15.22 -0.55
C SER A 147 0.59 14.11 -0.30
N LEU A 148 0.20 13.93 0.96
CA LEU A 148 -0.93 13.07 1.31
C LEU A 148 -2.25 13.74 0.89
N ALA A 149 -2.96 13.12 -0.04
CA ALA A 149 -4.29 13.59 -0.43
C ALA A 149 -5.34 13.19 0.61
N SER A 150 -6.41 13.99 0.72
CA SER A 150 -7.50 13.75 1.68
C SER A 150 -8.14 12.37 1.53
N HIS A 151 -8.37 11.90 0.29
CA HIS A 151 -8.96 10.58 0.03
C HIS A 151 -8.04 9.39 0.37
N GLN A 152 -6.72 9.61 0.42
CA GLN A 152 -5.76 8.62 0.91
C GLN A 152 -5.83 8.52 2.44
N LEU A 153 -5.86 9.67 3.12
CA LEU A 153 -6.04 9.74 4.56
C LEU A 153 -7.37 9.12 5.00
N GLU A 154 -8.46 9.44 4.31
CA GLU A 154 -9.78 8.89 4.58
C GLU A 154 -9.81 7.36 4.39
N GLY A 155 -9.19 6.86 3.31
CA GLY A 155 -9.06 5.42 3.07
C GLY A 155 -8.33 4.69 4.19
N LEU A 156 -7.20 5.24 4.66
CA LEU A 156 -6.48 4.72 5.82
C LEU A 156 -7.36 4.68 7.08
N GLN A 157 -8.03 5.79 7.40
CA GLN A 157 -8.87 5.90 8.60
C GLN A 157 -10.07 4.93 8.58
N LEU A 158 -10.68 4.70 7.42
CA LEU A 158 -11.78 3.74 7.26
C LEU A 158 -11.29 2.30 7.46
N ILE A 159 -10.14 1.94 6.88
CA ILE A 159 -9.53 0.61 7.07
C ILE A 159 -9.23 0.37 8.55
N GLU A 160 -8.61 1.35 9.22
CA GLU A 160 -8.27 1.21 10.63
C GLU A 160 -9.51 0.98 11.50
N ARG A 161 -10.54 1.81 11.29
CA ARG A 161 -11.80 1.72 12.04
C ARG A 161 -12.45 0.35 11.87
N HIS A 162 -12.54 -0.14 10.63
CA HIS A 162 -13.15 -1.43 10.29
C HIS A 162 -12.43 -2.59 11.00
N LEU A 163 -11.11 -2.66 10.85
CA LEU A 163 -10.34 -3.79 11.36
C LEU A 163 -10.17 -3.76 12.89
N ARG A 164 -10.14 -2.58 13.52
CA ARG A 164 -10.16 -2.47 14.98
C ARG A 164 -11.49 -2.93 15.58
N ALA A 165 -12.61 -2.55 14.95
CA ALA A 165 -13.94 -2.93 15.43
C ALA A 165 -14.22 -4.43 15.28
N ALA A 166 -13.74 -5.06 14.20
CA ALA A 166 -14.07 -6.45 13.90
C ALA A 166 -13.37 -7.47 14.83
N ASP A 167 -12.06 -7.30 15.10
CA ASP A 167 -11.24 -8.44 15.56
C ASP A 167 -10.22 -8.11 16.68
N GLY A 168 -10.18 -6.88 17.21
CA GLY A 168 -9.16 -6.50 18.21
C GLY A 168 -7.70 -6.63 17.72
N ARG A 169 -7.50 -6.75 16.40
CA ARG A 169 -6.17 -6.88 15.77
C ARG A 169 -5.37 -5.59 15.96
N LEU A 170 -4.04 -5.74 16.00
CA LEU A 170 -3.14 -4.59 16.01
C LEU A 170 -3.08 -4.03 14.59
N VAL A 171 -3.74 -2.91 14.36
CA VAL A 171 -3.74 -2.20 13.08
C VAL A 171 -2.94 -0.92 13.24
N SER A 172 -2.01 -0.66 12.32
CA SER A 172 -1.42 0.67 12.14
C SER A 172 -1.65 1.15 10.71
N VAL A 173 -1.94 2.44 10.63
CA VAL A 173 -1.99 3.21 9.39
C VAL A 173 -0.86 4.22 9.41
N GLU A 174 -0.07 4.21 8.35
CA GLU A 174 1.24 4.83 8.30
C GLU A 174 1.39 5.64 7.01
N VAL A 175 2.03 6.79 7.12
CA VAL A 175 2.55 7.54 5.97
C VAL A 175 4.07 7.50 6.07
N VAL A 176 4.69 6.86 5.08
CA VAL A 176 6.14 6.77 5.00
C VAL A 176 6.64 7.74 3.94
N THR A 177 7.30 8.79 4.39
CA THR A 177 7.96 9.76 3.52
C THR A 177 9.41 9.35 3.30
N LEU A 178 9.82 9.32 2.03
CA LEU A 178 11.19 9.03 1.64
C LEU A 178 11.93 10.31 1.34
N SER A 179 13.12 10.46 1.91
CA SER A 179 14.03 11.56 1.61
C SER A 179 15.39 11.03 1.12
N PRO A 180 16.03 11.70 0.16
CA PRO A 180 17.41 11.37 -0.18
C PRO A 180 18.29 11.62 1.03
N ARG A 181 19.22 10.71 1.31
CA ARG A 181 20.28 10.94 2.29
C ARG A 181 21.15 12.07 1.73
N GLU A 182 21.23 13.18 2.46
CA GLU A 182 22.20 14.23 2.13
C GLU A 182 23.60 13.61 2.15
N ALA A 183 24.37 13.86 1.08
CA ALA A 183 25.77 13.51 1.09
C ALA A 183 26.40 14.33 2.23
N ILE A 184 26.91 13.65 3.27
CA ILE A 184 27.78 14.31 4.23
C ILE A 184 28.93 14.86 3.38
N GLY A 185 29.09 16.19 3.40
CA GLY A 185 30.05 16.91 2.58
C GLY A 185 31.41 16.23 2.59
N SER A 186 31.93 16.02 1.39
CA SER A 186 33.32 15.63 1.13
C SER A 186 34.29 16.70 1.59
#